data_AF-A0A3T0RRE0-F1
#
_entry.id   AF-A0A3T0RRE0-F1
#
_cell.length_a   1.000
_cell.length_b   1.000
_cell.length_c   1.000
_cell.angle_alpha   90.00
_cell.angle_beta   90.00
_cell.angle_gamma   90.00
#
_symmetry.space_group_name_H-M   'P 1'
#
loop_
_entity.id
_entity.type
_entity.pdbx_description
1 polymer ?
#
loop_
_entity_poly.entity_id
_entity_poly.type
_entity_poly.pdbx_seq_one_letter_code
_entity_poly.pdbx_strand_id
1 'polypeptide(L)'
;MKKITLLLTVALFSSHTFAAGLQSQASDSRVAICQKLIKDAYASCEVSMCEEQKQFMIDNGEEYESCYIDGDFHEGQQICALDNVLPELIKDHNLKSGENLNCDEVDAE
;
A
#
# COMPACT_ATOMS: atom_id res chain seq x y z
N MET A 1 9.37 -59.17 -32.12
CA MET A 1 9.89 -58.02 -31.36
C MET A 1 9.00 -56.82 -31.64
N LYS A 2 8.12 -56.44 -30.71
CA LYS A 2 7.19 -55.31 -30.87
C LYS A 2 7.89 -54.02 -30.44
N LYS A 3 8.13 -53.09 -31.37
CA LYS A 3 8.55 -51.72 -31.06
C LYS A 3 7.29 -50.86 -30.95
N ILE A 4 6.98 -50.45 -29.72
CA ILE A 4 6.01 -49.40 -29.44
C ILE A 4 6.83 -48.11 -29.34
N THR A 5 6.60 -47.17 -30.27
CA THR A 5 7.06 -45.80 -30.09
C THR A 5 5.84 -44.90 -30.25
N LEU A 6 5.43 -44.37 -29.11
CA LEU A 6 4.30 -43.50 -28.86
C LEU A 6 4.53 -42.16 -29.58
N LEU A 7 3.73 -41.84 -30.60
CA LEU A 7 3.69 -40.50 -31.19
C LEU A 7 2.82 -39.62 -30.28
N LEU A 8 3.50 -38.83 -29.43
CA LEU A 8 2.86 -37.84 -28.56
C LEU A 8 2.50 -36.62 -29.41
N THR A 9 1.28 -36.61 -29.98
CA THR A 9 0.69 -35.42 -30.59
C THR A 9 0.24 -34.48 -29.47
N VAL A 10 1.08 -33.54 -29.07
CA VAL A 10 0.66 -32.41 -28.24
C VAL A 10 -0.18 -31.50 -29.13
N ALA A 11 -1.48 -31.51 -28.86
CA ALA A 11 -2.46 -30.66 -29.49
C ALA A 11 -2.19 -29.19 -29.17
N LEU A 12 -2.33 -28.39 -30.22
CA LEU A 12 -2.50 -26.94 -30.23
C LEU A 12 -3.38 -26.47 -29.06
N PHE A 13 -2.84 -25.62 -28.19
CA PHE A 13 -3.62 -24.61 -27.49
C PHE A 13 -3.25 -23.24 -28.04
N SER A 14 -4.04 -22.85 -29.03
CA SER A 14 -4.58 -21.50 -29.25
C SER A 14 -3.79 -20.34 -28.62
N SER A 15 -3.04 -19.67 -29.48
CA SER A 15 -2.52 -18.32 -29.31
C SER A 15 -3.65 -17.27 -29.22
N HIS A 16 -4.40 -17.16 -28.13
CA HIS A 16 -5.39 -16.06 -27.93
C HIS A 16 -5.63 -15.65 -26.47
N THR A 17 -4.62 -15.67 -25.60
CA THR A 17 -4.79 -15.10 -24.25
C THR A 17 -3.58 -14.28 -23.81
N PHE A 18 -3.22 -13.30 -24.63
CA PHE A 18 -2.27 -12.24 -24.25
C PHE A 18 -3.01 -10.90 -24.12
N ALA A 19 -4.12 -10.88 -23.40
CA ALA A 19 -4.84 -9.66 -23.03
C ALA A 19 -5.22 -9.64 -21.55
N ALA A 20 -5.39 -10.82 -20.91
CA ALA A 20 -5.60 -10.96 -19.47
C ALA A 20 -4.31 -10.75 -18.64
N GLY A 21 -3.12 -10.96 -19.22
CA GLY A 21 -1.85 -10.83 -18.52
C GLY A 21 -1.43 -9.37 -18.26
N LEU A 22 -1.83 -8.43 -19.12
CA LEU A 22 -1.48 -7.02 -18.96
C LEU A 22 -2.32 -6.33 -17.87
N GLN A 23 -3.60 -6.69 -17.76
CA GLN A 23 -4.48 -6.14 -16.71
C GLN A 23 -4.11 -6.68 -15.32
N SER A 24 -3.70 -7.96 -15.21
CA SER A 24 -3.23 -8.54 -13.94
C SER A 24 -1.93 -7.90 -13.45
N GLN A 25 -0.97 -7.61 -14.33
CA GLN A 25 0.28 -6.94 -13.92
C GLN A 25 0.07 -5.47 -13.53
N ALA A 26 -0.84 -4.76 -14.21
CA ALA A 26 -1.16 -3.38 -13.89
C ALA A 26 -1.95 -3.28 -12.57
N SER A 27 -2.84 -4.23 -12.26
CA SER A 27 -3.51 -4.28 -10.96
C SER A 27 -2.53 -4.57 -9.82
N ASP A 28 -1.63 -5.54 -9.99
CA ASP A 28 -0.65 -5.90 -8.96
C ASP A 28 0.31 -4.74 -8.65
N SER A 29 0.73 -4.00 -9.69
CA SER A 29 1.57 -2.82 -9.53
C SER A 29 0.84 -1.66 -8.83
N ARG A 30 -0.42 -1.40 -9.17
CA ARG A 30 -1.21 -0.31 -8.54
C ARG A 30 -1.53 -0.63 -7.09
N VAL A 31 -1.88 -1.87 -6.78
CA VAL A 31 -2.10 -2.34 -5.40
C VAL A 31 -0.82 -2.17 -4.57
N ALA A 32 0.34 -2.57 -5.10
CA ALA A 32 1.61 -2.40 -4.40
C ALA A 32 1.95 -0.92 -4.13
N ILE A 33 1.64 -0.02 -5.08
CA ILE A 33 1.82 1.43 -4.87
C ILE A 33 0.88 1.92 -3.76
N CYS A 34 -0.40 1.55 -3.81
CA CYS A 34 -1.36 1.93 -2.77
C CYS A 34 -0.95 1.43 -1.38
N GLN A 35 -0.57 0.16 -1.24
CA GLN A 35 -0.07 -0.39 0.03
C GLN A 35 1.14 0.39 0.55
N LYS A 36 2.06 0.78 -0.34
CA LYS A 36 3.19 1.62 0.03
C LYS A 36 2.74 2.99 0.52
N LEU A 37 1.86 3.68 -0.22
CA LEU A 37 1.39 5.01 0.16
C LEU A 37 0.60 4.98 1.48
N ILE A 38 -0.21 3.95 1.70
CA ILE A 38 -0.90 3.72 2.97
C ILE A 38 0.12 3.58 4.09
N LYS A 39 1.13 2.71 3.93
CA LYS A 39 2.19 2.53 4.93
C LYS A 39 2.96 3.83 5.21
N ASP A 40 3.30 4.58 4.16
CA ASP A 40 3.98 5.87 4.29
C ASP A 40 3.09 6.89 5.03
N ALA A 41 1.76 6.87 4.81
CA ALA A 41 0.81 7.71 5.54
C ALA A 41 0.76 7.37 7.03
N TYR A 42 0.63 6.10 7.39
CA TYR A 42 0.64 5.65 8.79
C TYR A 42 1.95 6.01 9.51
N ALA A 43 3.09 5.81 8.85
CA ALA A 43 4.40 6.17 9.40
C ALA A 43 4.54 7.69 9.60
N SER A 44 4.07 8.50 8.64
CA SER A 44 4.10 9.95 8.75
C SER A 44 3.23 10.45 9.93
N CYS A 45 2.05 9.87 10.11
CA CYS A 45 1.15 10.22 11.21
C CYS A 45 1.70 9.80 12.56
N GLU A 46 2.32 8.62 12.66
CA GLU A 46 2.98 8.16 13.88
C GLU A 46 4.03 9.18 14.34
N VAL A 47 4.90 9.62 13.43
CA VAL A 47 5.94 10.61 13.74
C VAL A 47 5.30 11.92 14.20
N SER A 48 4.31 12.44 13.48
CA SER A 48 3.64 13.71 13.83
C SER A 48 3.00 13.65 15.22
N MET A 49 2.23 12.58 15.50
CA MET A 49 1.55 12.41 16.78
C MET A 49 2.53 12.27 17.94
N CYS A 50 3.63 11.54 17.73
CA CYS A 50 4.69 11.40 18.73
C CYS A 50 5.44 12.72 18.98
N GLU A 51 5.68 13.53 17.94
CA GLU A 51 6.28 14.86 18.08
C GLU A 51 5.35 15.83 18.83
N GLU A 52 4.06 15.80 18.55
CA GLU A 52 3.05 16.59 19.28
C GLU A 52 2.99 16.21 20.76
N GLN A 53 2.97 14.91 21.07
CA GLN A 53 3.01 14.44 22.45
C GLN A 53 4.31 14.88 23.15
N LYS A 54 5.46 14.72 22.49
CA LYS A 54 6.74 15.19 23.02
C LYS A 54 6.72 16.68 23.33
N GLN A 55 6.20 17.50 22.41
CA GLN A 55 6.12 18.94 22.61
C GLN A 55 5.20 19.29 23.76
N PHE A 56 4.05 18.61 23.89
CA PHE A 56 3.15 18.77 25.02
C PHE A 56 3.83 18.48 26.36
N MET A 57 4.61 17.40 26.47
CA MET A 57 5.36 17.08 27.69
C MET A 57 6.38 18.18 28.02
N ILE A 58 7.15 18.63 27.02
CA ILE A 58 8.14 19.71 27.17
C ILE A 58 7.47 20.99 27.66
N ASP A 59 6.33 21.38 27.08
CA ASP A 59 5.61 22.60 27.42
C ASP A 59 5.02 22.56 28.83
N ASN A 60 4.73 21.36 29.36
CA ASN A 60 4.28 21.15 30.74
C ASN A 60 5.43 20.91 31.73
N GLY A 61 6.69 20.93 31.25
CA GLY A 61 7.87 20.70 32.08
C GLY A 61 8.03 19.24 32.54
N GLU A 62 7.41 18.30 31.82
CA GLU A 62 7.50 16.86 32.08
C GLU A 62 8.63 16.24 31.25
N GLU A 63 9.24 15.17 31.76
CA GLU A 63 10.27 14.42 31.04
C GLU A 63 9.62 13.50 30.01
N TYR A 64 10.00 13.64 28.74
CA TYR A 64 9.55 12.75 27.67
C TYR A 64 10.52 11.56 27.53
N GLU A 65 10.05 10.37 27.88
CA GLU A 65 10.83 9.12 27.71
C GLU A 65 10.59 8.48 26.33
N SER A 66 9.33 8.37 25.92
CA SER A 66 8.94 7.74 24.65
C SER A 66 7.52 8.12 24.22
N CYS A 67 7.21 7.84 22.95
CA CYS A 67 5.85 7.96 22.44
C CYS A 67 4.97 6.88 23.06
N TYR A 68 3.82 7.27 23.59
CA TYR A 68 2.85 6.34 24.17
C TYR A 68 1.83 5.93 23.11
N ILE A 69 1.83 4.64 22.78
CA ILE A 69 0.93 4.04 21.80
C ILE A 69 -0.12 3.23 22.55
N ASP A 70 -1.37 3.70 22.51
CA ASP A 70 -2.54 3.04 23.08
C ASP A 70 -3.67 2.89 22.03
N GLY A 71 -4.87 2.50 22.47
CA GLY A 71 -6.02 2.34 21.58
C GLY A 71 -6.42 3.65 20.90
N ASP A 72 -6.45 4.74 21.65
CA ASP A 72 -6.82 6.07 21.15
C ASP A 72 -5.76 6.58 20.15
N PHE A 73 -4.49 6.26 20.39
CA PHE A 73 -3.41 6.53 19.44
C PHE A 73 -3.65 5.83 18.10
N HIS A 74 -4.03 4.56 18.11
CA HIS A 74 -4.29 3.82 16.86
C HIS A 74 -5.50 4.37 16.10
N GLU A 75 -6.59 4.72 16.79
CA GLU A 75 -7.75 5.36 16.16
C GLU A 75 -7.37 6.72 15.55
N GLY A 76 -6.64 7.55 16.30
CA GLY A 76 -6.13 8.83 15.82
C GLY A 76 -5.17 8.70 14.64
N GLN A 77 -4.29 7.69 14.68
CA GLN A 77 -3.34 7.40 13.61
C GLN A 77 -4.07 6.97 12.34
N GLN A 78 -5.11 6.14 12.44
CA GLN A 78 -5.93 5.72 11.31
C GLN A 78 -6.63 6.93 10.66
N ILE A 79 -7.25 7.79 11.46
CA ILE A 79 -7.91 9.01 10.96
C ILE A 79 -6.87 9.93 10.29
N CYS A 80 -5.74 10.18 10.94
CA CYS A 80 -4.67 10.99 10.35
C CYS A 80 -4.19 10.41 9.01
N ALA A 81 -3.93 9.10 8.98
CA ALA A 81 -3.34 8.45 7.82
C ALA A 81 -4.31 8.44 6.64
N LEU A 82 -5.55 7.98 6.84
CA LEU A 82 -6.50 7.76 5.76
C LEU A 82 -7.22 9.04 5.33
N ASP A 83 -7.56 9.94 6.26
CA ASP A 83 -8.38 11.11 5.94
C ASP A 83 -7.52 12.33 5.56
N ASN A 84 -6.30 12.44 6.09
CA ASN A 84 -5.46 13.63 5.90
C ASN A 84 -4.24 13.37 5.00
N VAL A 85 -3.43 12.35 5.32
CA VAL A 85 -2.12 12.17 4.67
C VAL A 85 -2.20 11.40 3.36
N LEU A 86 -2.91 10.27 3.34
CA LEU A 86 -3.02 9.41 2.16
C LEU A 86 -3.57 10.14 0.92
N PRO A 87 -4.63 10.99 1.01
CA PRO A 87 -5.13 11.72 -0.16
C PRO A 87 -4.07 12.65 -0.79
N GLU A 88 -3.25 13.32 0.03
CA GLU A 88 -2.18 14.18 -0.48
C GLU A 88 -1.03 13.36 -1.06
N LEU A 89 -0.70 12.20 -0.49
CA LEU A 89 0.31 11.29 -1.06
C LEU A 89 -0.13 10.71 -2.42
N ILE A 90 -1.40 10.33 -2.57
CA ILE A 90 -1.96 9.87 -3.84
C ILE A 90 -1.92 10.99 -4.88
N LYS A 91 -2.32 12.21 -4.49
CA LYS A 91 -2.29 13.38 -5.37
C LYS A 91 -0.87 13.71 -5.82
N ASP A 92 0.11 13.73 -4.92
CA ASP A 92 1.52 13.96 -5.26
C ASP A 92 2.07 12.86 -6.18
N HIS A 93 1.72 11.59 -5.91
CA HIS A 93 2.07 10.48 -6.80
C HIS A 93 1.49 10.69 -8.21
N ASN A 94 0.20 10.97 -8.34
CA ASN A 94 -0.48 11.17 -9.62
C ASN A 94 0.13 12.34 -10.41
N LEU A 95 0.50 13.43 -9.72
CA LEU A 95 1.19 14.56 -10.35
C LEU A 95 2.58 14.19 -10.89
N LYS A 96 3.31 13.31 -10.17
CA LYS A 96 4.67 12.89 -10.54
C LYS A 96 4.68 11.79 -11.60
N SER A 97 3.78 10.82 -11.53
CA SER A 97 3.72 9.68 -12.44
C SER A 97 2.92 9.98 -13.71
N GLY A 98 2.00 10.95 -13.66
CA GLY A 98 1.03 11.19 -14.74
C GLY A 98 -0.08 10.12 -14.79
N GLU A 99 -0.17 9.27 -13.77
CA GLU A 99 -1.20 8.24 -13.63
C GLU A 99 -2.39 8.76 -12.81
N ASN A 100 -3.51 8.03 -12.87
CA ASN A 100 -4.67 8.26 -12.02
C ASN A 100 -4.84 7.06 -11.07
N LEU A 101 -4.07 7.06 -9.98
CA LEU A 101 -4.17 6.09 -8.91
C LEU A 101 -5.35 6.43 -7.98
N ASN A 102 -6.14 5.43 -7.64
CA ASN A 102 -7.13 5.47 -6.57
C ASN A 102 -6.92 4.22 -5.68
N CYS A 103 -6.89 4.41 -4.37
CA CYS A 103 -6.61 3.38 -3.37
C CYS A 103 -7.82 3.00 -2.51
N ASP A 104 -9.03 3.47 -2.83
CA ASP A 104 -10.27 3.18 -2.07
C ASP A 104 -10.57 1.68 -1.90
N GLU A 105 -10.00 0.83 -2.76
CA GLU A 105 -10.24 -0.63 -2.80
C GLU A 105 -9.12 -1.44 -2.13
N VAL A 106 -8.11 -0.80 -1.54
CA VAL A 106 -6.97 -1.47 -0.91
C VAL A 106 -7.13 -1.41 0.59
N ASP A 107 -7.46 -2.55 1.21
CA ASP A 107 -7.52 -2.68 2.66
C ASP A 107 -6.17 -2.35 3.28
N ALA A 108 -6.18 -1.52 4.32
CA ALA A 108 -5.03 -1.33 5.20
C ALA A 108 -4.92 -2.60 6.08
N GLU A 109 -3.94 -3.45 5.78
CA GLU A 109 -3.60 -4.63 6.62
C GLU A 109 -3.06 -4.25 8.01
#